data_AF-A0A523MV49-F1
#
_entry.id   AF-A0A523MV49-F1
#
_cell.length_a   1.000
_cell.length_b   1.000
_cell.length_c   1.000
_cell.angle_alpha   90.00
_cell.angle_beta   90.00
_cell.angle_gamma   90.00
#
_symmetry.space_group_name_H-M   'P 1'
#
loop_
_entity.id
_entity.type
_entity.pdbx_description
1 polymer ?
#
loop_
_entity_poly.entity_id
_entity_poly.type
_entity_poly.pdbx_seq_one_letter_code
_entity_poly.pdbx_strand_id
1 'polypeptide(L)'
;MNTGNVSNPREGLKWVKIKRFLALPFSPARLSTYRAVKRFEDVPIDPLVADGIRGVLLDADGTLGPHHTRVFSDSVRAHVHKMVHSGLRVAIYTNAWEDRFGAFEGVAVVTGVPPKPDPRGFETAMK
;
A
#
# COMPACT_ATOMS: atom_id res chain seq x y z
N MET A 1 -13.35 -25.40 25.07
CA MET A 1 -13.98 -24.16 25.57
C MET A 1 -13.50 -22.99 24.73
N ASN A 2 -14.44 -22.12 24.37
CA ASN A 2 -14.43 -21.14 23.30
C ASN A 2 -13.35 -20.05 23.50
N THR A 3 -12.40 -19.91 22.58
CA THR A 3 -11.52 -18.73 22.51
C THR A 3 -12.25 -17.64 21.74
N GLY A 4 -12.41 -16.50 22.41
CA GLY A 4 -13.27 -15.40 22.02
C GLY A 4 -13.06 -14.93 20.58
N ASN A 5 -14.20 -14.71 19.91
CA ASN A 5 -14.32 -14.05 18.65
C ASN A 5 -13.81 -12.60 18.82
N VAL A 6 -12.55 -12.33 18.48
CA VAL A 6 -12.02 -10.96 18.43
C VAL A 6 -12.67 -10.30 17.22
N SER A 7 -13.81 -9.66 17.44
CA SER A 7 -14.42 -8.77 16.47
C SER A 7 -13.45 -7.64 16.17
N ASN A 8 -12.70 -7.75 15.08
CA ASN A 8 -11.96 -6.63 14.52
C ASN A 8 -12.97 -5.51 14.25
N PRO A 9 -12.87 -4.34 14.90
CA PRO A 9 -13.80 -3.25 14.65
C PRO A 9 -13.58 -2.80 13.21
N ARG A 10 -14.51 -3.18 12.32
CA ARG A 10 -14.54 -2.70 10.94
C ARG A 10 -14.43 -1.19 11.02
N GLU A 11 -13.45 -0.61 10.33
CA GLU A 11 -13.19 0.82 10.44
C GLU A 11 -14.43 1.60 9.97
N GLY A 12 -15.20 2.11 10.94
CA GLY A 12 -16.48 2.78 10.69
C GLY A 12 -16.33 4.02 9.79
N LEU A 13 -17.47 4.50 9.29
CA LEU A 13 -17.52 5.73 8.50
C LEU A 13 -17.19 6.94 9.39
N LYS A 14 -15.91 7.28 9.50
CA LYS A 14 -15.43 8.45 10.26
C LYS A 14 -15.67 9.74 9.48
N TRP A 15 -15.79 10.86 10.20
CA TRP A 15 -15.93 12.19 9.61
C TRP A 15 -14.84 12.55 8.58
N VAL A 16 -13.62 12.06 8.76
CA VAL A 16 -12.53 12.25 7.79
C VAL A 16 -12.82 11.58 6.43
N LYS A 17 -13.52 10.44 6.42
CA LYS A 17 -13.94 9.74 5.20
C LYS A 17 -15.07 10.49 4.51
N ILE A 18 -16.03 11.01 5.28
CA ILE A 18 -17.16 11.81 4.76
C ILE A 18 -16.64 13.11 4.14
N LYS A 19 -15.80 13.87 4.86
CA LYS A 19 -15.19 15.10 4.34
C LYS A 19 -14.41 14.84 3.05
N ARG A 20 -13.62 13.76 3.02
CA ARG A 20 -12.87 13.37 1.81
C ARG A 20 -13.81 13.03 0.66
N PHE A 21 -14.87 12.26 0.90
CA PHE A 21 -15.89 11.91 -0.09
C PHE A 21 -16.56 13.16 -0.70
N LEU A 22 -16.98 14.11 0.14
CA LEU A 22 -17.58 15.38 -0.32
C LEU A 22 -16.59 16.27 -1.08
N ALA A 23 -15.29 16.15 -0.80
CA ALA A 23 -14.25 16.89 -1.52
C ALA A 23 -13.88 16.27 -2.89
N LEU A 24 -14.23 15.00 -3.14
CA LEU A 24 -13.84 14.28 -4.37
C LEU A 24 -14.25 14.99 -5.67
N PRO A 25 -15.48 15.49 -5.84
CA PRO A 25 -15.90 16.17 -7.08
C PRO A 25 -15.08 17.44 -7.36
N PHE A 26 -14.50 18.04 -6.33
CA PHE A 26 -13.72 19.28 -6.41
C PHE A 26 -12.21 19.03 -6.51
N SER A 27 -11.78 17.79 -6.65
CA SER A 27 -10.37 17.42 -6.84
C SER A 27 -10.20 16.29 -7.87
N PRO A 28 -10.78 16.41 -9.08
CA PRO A 28 -10.80 15.32 -10.06
C PRO A 28 -9.40 14.88 -10.49
N ALA A 29 -8.43 15.80 -10.56
CA ALA A 29 -7.03 15.48 -10.86
C ALA A 29 -6.39 14.54 -9.83
N ARG A 30 -6.82 14.59 -8.56
CA ARG A 30 -6.31 13.71 -7.48
C ARG A 30 -6.92 12.31 -7.50
N LEU A 31 -7.85 12.06 -8.42
CA LEU A 31 -8.53 10.78 -8.61
C LEU A 31 -8.19 10.13 -9.94
N SER A 32 -7.28 10.75 -10.71
CA SER A 32 -6.79 10.13 -11.93
C SER A 32 -5.99 8.88 -11.58
N THR A 33 -6.52 7.72 -11.95
CA THR A 33 -5.80 6.46 -11.88
C THR A 33 -4.76 6.44 -12.98
N TYR A 34 -3.48 6.43 -12.60
CA TYR A 34 -2.38 6.32 -13.55
C TYR A 34 -2.48 5.04 -14.40
N ARG A 35 -2.73 3.89 -13.75
CA ARG A 35 -2.92 2.61 -14.44
C ARG A 35 -3.76 1.65 -13.60
N ALA A 36 -4.59 0.85 -14.26
CA ALA A 36 -5.37 -0.21 -13.65
C ALA A 36 -4.99 -1.55 -14.29
N VAL A 37 -4.73 -2.54 -13.46
CA VAL A 37 -4.39 -3.92 -13.86
C VAL A 37 -5.18 -4.91 -12.98
N LYS A 38 -5.26 -6.18 -13.40
CA LYS A 38 -6.04 -7.19 -12.67
C LYS A 38 -5.31 -7.69 -11.42
N ARG A 39 -3.99 -7.85 -11.50
CA ARG A 39 -3.15 -8.33 -10.41
C ARG A 39 -2.00 -7.35 -10.17
N PHE A 40 -1.46 -7.35 -8.96
CA PHE A 40 -0.33 -6.51 -8.62
C PHE A 40 0.88 -6.79 -9.51
N GLU A 41 1.19 -8.06 -9.76
CA GLU A 41 2.32 -8.44 -10.61
C GLU A 41 2.17 -8.11 -12.11
N ASP A 42 0.98 -7.66 -12.53
CA ASP A 42 0.72 -7.19 -13.90
C ASP A 42 1.09 -5.71 -14.08
N VAL A 43 1.48 -4.99 -13.02
CA VAL A 43 1.94 -3.59 -13.12
C VAL A 43 3.25 -3.56 -13.92
N PRO A 44 3.29 -2.96 -15.12
CA PRO A 44 4.52 -2.97 -15.91
C PRO A 44 5.50 -1.94 -15.35
N ILE A 45 6.74 -2.36 -15.12
CA ILE A 45 7.75 -1.57 -14.41
C ILE A 45 8.43 -0.57 -15.35
N ASP A 46 8.81 -0.99 -16.56
CA ASP A 46 9.53 -0.13 -17.51
C ASP A 46 8.77 1.17 -17.85
N PRO A 47 7.44 1.16 -18.08
CA PRO A 47 6.68 2.38 -18.27
C PRO A 47 6.70 3.32 -17.06
N LEU A 48 6.71 2.80 -15.83
CA LEU A 48 6.80 3.65 -14.63
C LEU A 48 8.10 4.44 -14.64
N VAL A 49 9.20 3.74 -14.93
CA VAL A 49 10.54 4.34 -14.98
C VAL A 49 10.64 5.33 -16.15
N ALA A 50 10.13 4.96 -17.33
CA ALA A 50 10.13 5.82 -18.52
C ALA A 50 9.32 7.11 -18.33
N ASP A 51 8.22 7.04 -17.57
CA ASP A 51 7.40 8.19 -17.20
C ASP A 51 8.01 9.05 -16.08
N GLY A 52 9.23 8.72 -15.62
CA GLY A 52 9.97 9.47 -14.61
C GLY A 52 9.52 9.21 -13.17
N ILE A 53 8.76 8.14 -12.92
CA ILE A 53 8.40 7.73 -11.56
C ILE A 53 9.65 7.22 -10.86
N ARG A 54 9.96 7.78 -9.69
CA ARG A 54 11.17 7.47 -8.93
C ARG A 54 10.94 6.55 -7.73
N GLY A 55 9.69 6.37 -7.32
CA GLY A 55 9.36 5.56 -6.16
C GLY A 55 7.90 5.18 -6.09
N VAL A 56 7.61 4.12 -5.33
CA VAL A 56 6.30 3.52 -5.19
C VAL A 56 6.04 3.18 -3.72
N LEU A 57 4.90 3.65 -3.21
CA LEU A 57 4.35 3.21 -1.93
C LEU A 57 3.38 2.06 -2.16
N LEU A 58 3.69 0.91 -1.58
CA LEU A 58 2.87 -0.28 -1.64
C LEU A 58 1.97 -0.37 -0.41
N ASP A 59 0.68 -0.55 -0.63
CA ASP A 59 -0.20 -1.05 0.42
C ASP A 59 0.07 -2.54 0.66
N ALA A 60 -0.28 -3.05 1.83
CA ALA A 60 -0.01 -4.43 2.22
C ALA A 60 -1.24 -5.33 2.07
N ASP A 61 -2.19 -5.21 3.00
CA ASP A 61 -3.37 -6.08 3.05
C ASP A 61 -4.35 -5.76 1.93
N GLY A 62 -4.76 -6.78 1.19
CA GLY A 62 -5.59 -6.64 0.00
C GLY A 62 -4.83 -6.22 -1.26
N THR A 63 -3.51 -5.97 -1.14
CA THR A 63 -2.64 -5.57 -2.27
C THR A 63 -1.55 -6.60 -2.53
N LEU A 64 -0.66 -6.85 -1.56
CA LEU A 64 0.43 -7.85 -1.68
C LEU A 64 -0.04 -9.26 -1.31
N GLY A 65 -1.17 -9.36 -0.63
CA GLY A 65 -1.82 -10.61 -0.27
C GLY A 65 -3.12 -10.34 0.50
N PRO A 66 -3.91 -11.36 0.82
CA PRO A 66 -5.08 -11.23 1.69
C PRO A 66 -4.75 -10.59 3.05
N HIS A 67 -5.79 -10.16 3.77
CA HIS A 67 -5.64 -9.61 5.12
C HIS A 67 -4.86 -10.57 6.04
N HIS A 68 -3.91 -10.02 6.81
CA HIS A 68 -3.06 -10.74 7.77
C HIS A 68 -2.16 -11.83 7.15
N THR A 69 -1.91 -11.78 5.83
CA THR A 69 -0.96 -12.68 5.14
C THR A 69 0.44 -12.62 5.77
N ARG A 70 0.98 -13.78 6.14
CA ARG A 70 2.37 -13.91 6.62
C ARG A 70 3.30 -14.56 5.60
N VAL A 71 2.73 -15.23 4.60
CA VAL A 71 3.46 -15.92 3.54
C VAL A 71 3.00 -15.32 2.21
N PHE A 72 3.87 -14.55 1.59
CA PHE A 72 3.61 -13.90 0.30
C PHE A 72 4.00 -14.83 -0.84
N SER A 73 3.26 -14.78 -1.95
CA SER A 73 3.57 -15.61 -3.12
C SER A 73 4.91 -15.21 -3.75
N ASP A 74 5.56 -16.20 -4.38
CA ASP A 74 6.80 -15.98 -5.12
C ASP A 74 6.62 -14.93 -6.22
N SER A 75 5.46 -14.90 -6.87
CA SER A 75 5.14 -13.92 -7.90
C SER A 75 5.18 -12.48 -7.38
N VAL A 76 4.55 -12.23 -6.22
CA VAL A 76 4.51 -10.91 -5.60
C VAL A 76 5.91 -10.50 -5.14
N ARG A 77 6.65 -11.41 -4.47
CA ARG A 77 8.03 -11.14 -4.03
C ARG A 77 8.95 -10.83 -5.20
N ALA A 78 8.93 -11.67 -6.23
CA ALA A 78 9.73 -11.47 -7.44
C ALA A 78 9.37 -10.15 -8.14
N HIS A 79 8.09 -9.77 -8.16
CA HIS A 79 7.66 -8.50 -8.73
C HIS A 79 8.19 -7.29 -7.94
N VAL A 80 8.07 -7.30 -6.61
CA VAL A 80 8.64 -6.25 -5.75
C VAL A 80 10.16 -6.14 -5.94
N HIS A 81 10.87 -7.27 -5.98
CA HIS A 81 12.31 -7.26 -6.26
C HIS A 81 12.62 -6.67 -7.63
N LYS A 82 11.87 -7.00 -8.68
CA LYS A 82 12.05 -6.37 -10.01
C LYS A 82 11.88 -4.86 -9.96
N MET A 83 10.91 -4.34 -9.19
CA MET A 83 10.70 -2.90 -9.02
C MET A 83 11.92 -2.23 -8.36
N VAL A 84 12.48 -2.85 -7.31
CA VAL A 84 13.70 -2.35 -6.66
C VAL A 84 14.89 -2.38 -7.63
N HIS A 85 15.08 -3.48 -8.35
CA HIS A 85 16.19 -3.64 -9.30
C HIS A 85 16.09 -2.72 -10.53
N SER A 86 14.89 -2.25 -10.89
CA SER A 86 14.72 -1.26 -11.96
C SER A 86 15.08 0.17 -11.52
N GLY A 87 15.52 0.36 -10.26
CA GLY A 87 15.87 1.66 -9.71
C GLY A 87 14.72 2.41 -9.04
N LEU A 88 13.54 1.81 -8.88
CA LEU A 88 12.46 2.43 -8.11
C LEU A 88 12.74 2.33 -6.61
N ARG A 89 12.52 3.43 -5.89
CA ARG A 89 12.47 3.41 -4.42
C ARG A 89 11.14 2.81 -3.98
N VAL A 90 11.17 1.59 -3.45
CA VAL A 90 9.96 0.88 -3.00
C VAL A 90 9.87 0.93 -1.48
N ALA A 91 8.69 1.27 -0.95
CA ALA A 91 8.38 1.15 0.47
C ALA A 91 6.98 0.56 0.67
N ILE A 92 6.83 -0.29 1.69
CA ILE A 92 5.54 -0.81 2.13
C ILE A 92 5.00 0.16 3.18
N TYR A 93 3.90 0.84 2.87
CA TYR A 93 3.19 1.69 3.80
C TYR A 93 1.93 0.97 4.25
N THR A 94 1.87 0.59 5.53
CA THR A 94 0.77 -0.24 6.07
C THR A 94 0.28 0.29 7.41
N ASN A 95 -1.00 0.07 7.69
CA ASN A 95 -1.59 0.31 9.02
C ASN A 95 -1.40 -0.90 9.95
N ALA A 96 -0.87 -2.03 9.46
CA ALA A 96 -0.57 -3.20 10.27
C ALA A 96 0.57 -2.89 11.26
N TRP A 97 0.43 -3.34 12.50
CA TRP A 97 1.45 -3.15 13.55
C TRP A 97 2.42 -4.34 13.65
N GLU A 98 2.14 -5.41 12.91
CA GLU A 98 2.91 -6.65 12.96
C GLU A 98 4.10 -6.56 11.99
N ASP A 99 5.29 -6.96 12.46
CA ASP A 99 6.46 -7.13 11.59
C ASP A 99 6.38 -8.47 10.85
N ARG A 100 5.63 -8.48 9.74
CA ARG A 100 5.42 -9.67 8.90
C ARG A 100 5.89 -9.50 7.46
N PHE A 101 6.60 -8.41 7.17
CA PHE A 101 7.01 -8.05 5.80
C PHE A 101 8.50 -8.34 5.51
N GLY A 102 9.18 -9.05 6.41
CA GLY A 102 10.59 -9.42 6.24
C GLY A 102 10.91 -10.23 4.98
N ALA A 103 9.89 -10.81 4.32
CA ALA A 103 10.03 -11.47 3.02
C ALA A 103 10.37 -10.51 1.86
N PHE A 104 10.31 -9.19 2.07
CA PHE A 104 10.64 -8.16 1.08
C PHE A 104 11.96 -7.47 1.42
N GLU A 105 13.07 -8.20 1.26
CA GLU A 105 14.41 -7.68 1.55
C GLU A 105 14.73 -6.43 0.72
N GLY A 106 15.35 -5.43 1.35
CA GLY A 106 15.70 -4.16 0.71
C GLY A 106 14.54 -3.18 0.54
N VAL A 107 13.35 -3.50 1.06
CA VAL A 107 12.17 -2.62 1.02
C VAL A 107 11.92 -2.04 2.41
N ALA A 108 11.78 -0.71 2.50
CA ALA A 108 11.46 -0.06 3.75
C ALA A 108 10.00 -0.36 4.15
N VAL A 109 9.77 -0.70 5.42
CA VAL A 109 8.43 -0.94 5.97
C VAL A 109 8.07 0.24 6.86
N VAL A 110 7.17 1.10 6.38
CA VAL A 110 6.73 2.30 7.08
C VAL A 110 5.53 1.98 7.96
N THR A 111 5.77 1.94 9.26
CA THR A 111 4.77 1.72 10.33
C THR A 111 4.90 2.81 11.40
N GLY A 112 3.96 2.88 12.34
CA GLY A 112 4.01 3.86 13.45
C GLY A 112 3.75 5.32 13.02
N VAL A 113 3.30 5.54 11.79
CA VAL A 113 2.90 6.85 11.26
C VAL A 113 1.37 7.04 11.36
N PRO A 114 0.84 8.27 11.22
CA PRO A 114 -0.60 8.49 11.17
C PRO A 114 -1.28 7.58 10.14
N PRO A 115 -2.37 6.87 10.50
CA PRO A 115 -2.94 5.84 9.65
C PRO A 115 -3.57 6.44 8.40
N LYS A 116 -3.58 5.66 7.31
CA LYS A 116 -4.39 5.97 6.12
C LYS A 116 -5.86 6.21 6.57
N PRO A 117 -6.56 7.25 6.09
CA PRO A 117 -6.24 8.12 4.96
C PRO A 117 -5.55 9.46 5.31
N ASP A 118 -4.91 9.60 6.47
CA ASP A 118 -4.27 10.85 6.91
C ASP A 118 -3.08 11.25 5.99
N PRO A 119 -3.09 12.45 5.38
CA PRO A 119 -2.02 12.90 4.48
C PRO A 119 -0.62 12.89 5.12
N ARG A 120 -0.51 13.14 6.43
CA ARG A 120 0.78 13.20 7.15
C ARG A 120 1.49 11.85 7.14
N GLY A 121 0.74 10.76 7.13
CA GLY A 121 1.29 9.41 6.99
C GLY A 121 1.92 9.19 5.61
N PHE A 122 1.28 9.68 4.54
CA PHE A 122 1.84 9.63 3.18
C PHE A 122 3.08 10.51 3.04
N GLU A 123 3.05 11.73 3.57
CA GLU A 123 4.21 12.64 3.55
C GLU A 123 5.41 12.03 4.27
N THR A 124 5.17 11.29 5.36
CA THR A 124 6.24 10.60 6.08
C THR A 124 6.74 9.39 5.30
N ALA A 125 5.84 8.62 4.69
CA ALA A 125 6.21 7.45 3.89
C ALA A 125 6.98 7.80 2.60
N MET A 126 6.81 9.02 2.07
CA MET A 126 7.52 9.49 0.86
C MET A 126 8.92 10.05 1.11
N LYS A 127 9.33 10.23 2.37
CA LYS A 127 10.67 10.72 2.73
C LYS A 127 11.68 9.57 2.75
#